data_AF-A0A915IF57-F1
#
_entry.id   AF-A0A915IF57-F1
#
_cell.length_a   1.000
_cell.length_b   1.000
_cell.length_c   1.000
_cell.angle_alpha   90.00
_cell.angle_beta   90.00
_cell.angle_gamma   90.00
#
_symmetry.space_group_name_H-M   'P 1'
#
loop_
_entity.id
_entity.type
_entity.pdbx_description
1 polymer ?
#
loop_
_entity_poly.entity_id
_entity_poly.type
_entity_poly.pdbx_seq_one_letter_code
_entity_poly.pdbx_strand_id
1 'polypeptide(L)' 'MKKQKKRKKRKKDKKCQKYDEKNVPNSSRGLIRLEYRRTWNEDFLNYLKKLDAKKPVILCGDLNVAHQEI' A
#
# COMPACT_ATOMS: atom_id res chain seq x y z
N MET A 1 29.03 23.95 -31.92
CA MET A 1 27.97 22.92 -31.77
C MET A 1 28.37 21.92 -30.69
N LYS A 2 27.51 21.70 -29.69
CA LYS A 2 27.29 20.46 -28.91
C LYS A 2 26.51 20.83 -27.64
N LYS A 3 25.21 21.05 -27.81
CA LYS A 3 24.25 21.18 -26.70
C LYS A 3 24.24 19.84 -25.98
N GLN A 4 24.98 19.72 -24.87
CA GLN A 4 24.88 18.58 -23.97
C GLN A 4 23.48 18.60 -23.34
N LYS A 5 22.55 17.86 -23.96
CA LYS A 5 21.25 17.57 -23.38
C LYS A 5 21.49 16.75 -22.12
N LYS A 6 21.65 17.43 -20.97
CA LYS A 6 21.54 16.82 -19.65
C LYS A 6 20.17 16.15 -19.61
N ARG A 7 20.17 14.85 -19.83
CA ARG A 7 19.02 13.97 -19.78
C ARG A 7 18.55 14.02 -18.33
N LYS A 8 17.68 14.98 -18.01
CA LYS A 8 16.96 15.06 -16.74
C LYS A 8 16.17 13.76 -16.64
N LYS A 9 16.79 12.72 -16.07
CA LYS A 9 16.07 11.53 -15.60
C LYS A 9 15.08 12.09 -14.58
N ARG A 10 13.83 12.27 -15.02
CA ARG A 10 12.67 12.45 -14.16
C ARG A 10 12.65 11.23 -13.24
N LYS A 11 13.39 11.28 -12.14
CA LYS A 11 13.03 10.56 -10.93
C LYS A 11 11.69 11.19 -10.54
N LYS A 12 10.58 10.71 -11.11
CA LYS A 12 9.28 10.90 -10.46
C LYS A 12 9.46 10.13 -9.17
N ASP A 13 9.67 10.87 -8.08
CA ASP A 13 9.92 10.34 -6.75
C ASP A 13 8.80 9.35 -6.40
N LYS A 14 9.03 8.06 -6.67
CA LYS A 14 8.21 6.97 -6.17
C LYS A 14 8.45 6.94 -4.67
N LYS A 15 7.70 7.74 -3.92
CA LYS A 15 7.75 7.72 -2.46
C LYS A 15 7.08 6.43 -2.03
N CYS A 16 7.89 5.41 -1.76
CA CYS A 16 7.44 4.18 -1.13
C CYS A 16 6.86 4.59 0.23
N GLN A 17 5.53 4.57 0.36
CA GLN A 17 4.89 4.76 1.66
C GLN A 17 5.02 3.42 2.37
N LYS A 18 6.05 3.31 3.22
CA LYS A 18 6.17 2.20 4.15
C LYS A 18 5.06 2.36 5.17
N TYR A 19 4.10 1.45 5.15
CA TYR A 19 3.14 1.32 6.24
C TYR A 19 3.79 0.46 7.31
N ASP A 20 3.72 0.93 8.55
CA ASP A 20 4.32 0.25 9.69
C ASP A 20 3.57 -1.06 9.96
N GLU A 21 4.31 -2.16 10.12
CA GLU A 21 3.84 -3.56 10.24
C GLU A 21 2.82 -3.77 11.37
N LYS A 22 2.73 -2.81 12.29
CA LYS A 22 1.88 -2.86 13.49
C LYS A 22 0.39 -2.61 13.25
N ASN A 23 -0.03 -2.21 12.05
CA ASN A 23 -1.35 -1.60 11.84
C ASN A 23 -2.40 -2.45 11.11
N VAL A 24 -2.05 -3.63 10.58
CA VAL A 24 -3.04 -4.51 9.94
C VAL A 24 -3.69 -5.41 10.99
N PRO A 25 -5.00 -5.30 11.23
CA PRO A 25 -5.66 -6.11 12.26
C PRO A 25 -5.78 -7.57 11.82
N ASN A 26 -5.33 -8.49 12.67
CA ASN A 26 -5.67 -9.91 12.51
C ASN A 26 -7.17 -10.12 12.83
N SER A 27 -7.82 -11.05 12.15
CA SER A 27 -9.22 -11.46 12.38
C SER A 27 -9.43 -12.23 13.70
N SER A 28 -8.37 -12.43 14.49
CA SER A 28 -8.34 -13.17 15.75
C SER A 28 -8.67 -14.66 15.61
N ARG A 29 -8.37 -15.43 16.66
CA ARG A 29 -8.70 -16.86 16.71
C ARG A 29 -10.21 -17.04 16.62
N GLY A 30 -10.67 -17.97 15.77
CA GLY A 30 -12.10 -18.20 15.55
C GLY A 30 -12.81 -17.09 14.78
N LEU A 31 -12.08 -16.19 14.09
CA LEU A 31 -12.63 -15.17 13.20
C LEU A 31 -13.54 -14.13 13.89
N ILE A 32 -13.40 -13.95 15.21
CA ILE A 32 -14.24 -13.04 16.02
C ILE A 32 -14.19 -11.60 15.51
N ARG A 33 -13.06 -11.16 14.95
CA ARG A 33 -12.87 -9.79 14.44
C ARG A 33 -12.97 -9.72 12.91
N LEU A 34 -13.52 -10.74 12.25
CA LEU A 34 -13.60 -10.78 10.80
C LEU A 34 -14.44 -9.62 10.25
N GLU A 35 -15.54 -9.28 10.90
CA GLU A 35 -16.40 -8.19 10.46
C GLU A 35 -15.65 -6.84 10.55
N TYR A 36 -14.98 -6.59 11.68
CA TYR A 36 -14.09 -5.44 11.82
C TYR A 36 -12.99 -5.40 10.75
N ARG A 37 -12.39 -6.56 10.43
CA ARG A 37 -11.37 -6.67 9.38
C ARG A 37 -11.92 -6.32 8.01
N ARG A 38 -13.18 -6.65 7.70
CA ARG A 38 -13.82 -6.26 6.43
C ARG A 38 -13.96 -4.75 6.32
N THR A 39 -14.55 -4.11 7.33
CA THR A 39 -14.69 -2.63 7.36
C THR A 39 -13.32 -1.95 7.27
N TRP A 40 -12.33 -2.45 8.03
CA TRP A 40 -10.97 -1.92 7.98
C TRP A 40 -10.35 -2.06 6.57
N ASN A 41 -10.56 -3.19 5.89
CA ASN A 41 -10.05 -3.41 4.52
C ASN A 41 -10.67 -2.41 3.53
N GLU A 42 -11.97 -2.11 3.65
CA GLU A 42 -12.66 -1.12 2.80
C GLU A 42 -12.10 0.28 3.00
N ASP A 43 -11.96 0.71 4.26
CA ASP A 43 -11.40 2.01 4.60
C ASP A 43 -9.94 2.15 4.14
N PHE A 44 -9.14 1.10 4.35
CA PHE A 44 -7.75 1.07 3.94
C PHE A 44 -7.60 1.13 2.42
N LEU A 45 -8.43 0.39 1.67
CA LEU A 45 -8.45 0.46 0.21
C LEU A 45 -8.85 1.85 -0.29
N ASN A 46 -9.87 2.46 0.32
CA ASN A 46 -10.32 3.81 -0.03
C ASN A 46 -9.22 4.85 0.22
N TYR A 47 -8.48 4.71 1.31
CA TYR A 47 -7.33 5.53 1.61
C TYR A 47 -6.20 5.36 0.58
N LEU A 48 -5.86 4.12 0.21
CA LEU A 48 -4.85 3.85 -0.82
C LEU A 48 -5.24 4.41 -2.18
N LYS A 49 -6.51 4.29 -2.59
CA LYS A 49 -7.02 4.90 -3.83
C LYS A 49 -6.87 6.42 -3.85
N LYS A 50 -7.17 7.09 -2.72
CA LYS A 50 -6.98 8.56 -2.58
C LYS A 50 -5.50 8.96 -2.70
N LEU A 51 -4.58 8.11 -2.25
CA LEU A 51 -3.15 8.36 -2.38
C LEU A 51 -2.64 8.08 -3.79
N ASP A 52 -3.09 7.00 -4.42
CA ASP A 52 -2.71 6.61 -5.77
C ASP A 52 -3.11 7.66 -6.80
N ALA A 53 -4.27 8.30 -6.60
CA ALA A 53 -4.71 9.45 -7.40
C ALA A 53 -3.72 10.64 -7.37
N LYS A 54 -2.95 10.80 -6.28
CA LYS A 54 -1.94 11.88 -6.15
C LYS A 54 -0.59 11.44 -6.68
N LYS A 55 -0.13 10.24 -6.31
CA LYS A 55 1.17 9.66 -6.70
C LYS A 55 1.06 8.13 -6.66
N PRO A 56 1.75 7.42 -7.58
CA PRO A 56 1.71 5.96 -7.60
C PRO A 56 2.16 5.38 -6.26
N VAL A 57 1.35 4.48 -5.69
CA VAL A 57 1.59 3.85 -4.38
C VAL A 57 2.23 2.47 -4.55
N ILE A 58 3.17 2.16 -3.66
CA ILE A 58 3.69 0.80 -3.46
C ILE A 58 3.39 0.45 -2.00
N LEU A 59 2.61 -0.61 -1.79
CA LEU A 59 2.28 -1.15 -0.47
C LEU A 59 3.19 -2.35 -0.18
N CYS A 60 3.85 -2.35 0.96
CA CYS A 60 4.68 -3.46 1.44
C CYS A 60 4.47 -3.63 2.95
N GLY A 61 4.47 -4.87 3.43
CA GLY A 61 4.30 -5.22 4.85
C GLY A 61 3.55 -6.54 5.01
N ASP A 62 3.37 -6.99 6.26
CA ASP A 62 2.51 -8.13 6.58
C ASP A 62 1.04 -7.72 6.54
N LEU A 63 0.29 -8.30 5.60
CA LEU A 63 -1.14 -8.04 5.42
C LEU A 63 -2.02 -9.01 6.22
N ASN A 64 -1.46 -9.92 7.03
CA ASN A 64 -2.20 -10.91 7.81
C ASN A 64 -3.25 -11.65 6.96
N VAL A 65 -2.89 -12.05 5.74
CA VAL A 65 -3.75 -12.77 4.79
C VAL A 65 -2.92 -13.55 3.79
N ALA A 66 -3.26 -14.82 3.58
CA ALA A 66 -2.83 -15.60 2.42
C ALA A 66 -3.92 -15.45 1.35
N HIS A 67 -3.55 -15.00 0.15
CA HIS A 67 -4.53 -14.85 -0.95
C HIS A 67 -4.92 -16.19 -1.58
N GLN A 68 -4.10 -17.21 -1.40
CA GLN A 68 -4.30 -18.55 -1.90
C GLN A 68 -4.35 -19.51 -0.72
N GLU A 69 -5.04 -20.63 -0.90
CA GLU A 69 -5.01 -21.74 0.05
C GLU A 69 -3.58 -22.33 0.11
N ILE A 70 -3.23 -22.87 1.28
CA ILE A 70 -1.90 -23.39 1.60
C ILE A 70 -1.99 -24.89 1.85
#